data_AF-A0A975TWA6-F1
#
_entry.id   AF-A0A975TWA6-F1
#
_cell.length_a   1.000
_cell.length_b   1.000
_cell.length_c   1.000
_cell.angle_alpha   90.00
_cell.angle_beta   90.00
_cell.angle_gamma   90.00
#
_symmetry.space_group_name_H-M   'P 1'
#
loop_
_entity.id
_entity.type
_entity.pdbx_description
1 polymer ?
#
loop_
_entity_poly.entity_id
_entity_poly.type
_entity_poly.pdbx_seq_one_letter_code
_entity_poly.pdbx_strand_id
1 'polypeptide(L)' 'MIHKTEIDLRDISRVVMSGTASYLAVHYFLLPQLVHWGVSFPTYFYIGVVVTGGLAVVINLLFQARDKAAPRPDLHPAE' A
#
# COMPACT_ATOMS: atom_id res chain seq x y z
N MET A 1 -16.23 14.38 -26.15
CA MET A 1 -16.29 12.98 -25.68
C MET A 1 -15.78 12.96 -24.25
N ILE A 2 -16.67 12.90 -23.26
CA ILE A 2 -16.30 12.80 -21.85
C ILE A 2 -15.93 11.34 -21.62
N HIS A 3 -14.63 11.07 -21.53
CA HIS A 3 -14.12 9.76 -21.14
C HIS A 3 -14.57 9.56 -19.69
N LYS A 4 -15.68 8.84 -19.50
CA LYS A 4 -16.20 8.49 -18.19
C LYS A 4 -15.21 7.49 -17.61
N THR A 5 -14.27 7.99 -16.80
CA THR A 5 -13.33 7.17 -16.05
C THR A 5 -14.16 6.21 -15.22
N GLU A 6 -14.31 4.97 -15.69
CA GLU A 6 -14.92 3.91 -14.92
C GLU A 6 -13.91 3.61 -13.81
N ILE A 7 -14.06 4.28 -12.67
CA ILE A 7 -13.18 4.08 -11.54
C ILE A 7 -13.45 2.65 -11.05
N ASP A 8 -12.51 1.75 -11.32
CA ASP A 8 -12.62 0.37 -10.89
C ASP A 8 -12.62 0.33 -9.36
N LEU A 9 -13.73 -0.13 -8.77
CA LEU A 9 -13.88 -0.34 -7.34
C LEU A 9 -12.76 -1.23 -6.76
N ARG A 10 -12.19 -2.12 -7.58
CA ARG A 10 -11.05 -2.96 -7.22
C ARG A 10 -9.78 -2.12 -7.00
N ASP A 11 -9.54 -1.13 -7.84
CA ASP A 11 -8.38 -0.25 -7.69
C ASP A 11 -8.53 0.65 -6.45
N ILE A 12 -9.73 1.19 -6.20
CA ILE A 12 -10.00 1.96 -4.98
C ILE A 12 -9.75 1.09 -3.74
N SER A 13 -10.36 -0.10 -3.68
CA SER A 13 -10.26 -0.96 -2.50
C SER A 13 -8.81 -1.38 -2.22
N ARG A 14 -8.02 -1.64 -3.27
CA ARG A 14 -6.59 -1.91 -3.14
C ARG A 14 -5.81 -0.73 -2.60
N VAL A 15 -6.04 0.47 -3.11
CA VAL A 15 -5.36 1.68 -2.63
C VAL A 15 -5.69 1.90 -1.15
N VAL A 16 -6.97 1.78 -0.77
CA VAL A 16 -7.40 1.90 0.63
C VAL A 16 -6.75 0.83 1.52
N MET A 17 -6.70 -0.42 1.07
CA MET A 17 -6.04 -1.50 1.81
C MET A 17 -4.54 -1.26 1.97
N SER A 18 -3.86 -0.80 0.92
CA SER A 18 -2.42 -0.48 0.95
C SER A 18 -2.11 0.69 1.90
N GLY A 19 -2.95 1.73 1.88
CA GLY A 19 -2.87 2.86 2.80
C GLY A 19 -3.10 2.43 4.25
N THR A 20 -4.13 1.62 4.49
CA THR A 20 -4.48 1.11 5.82
C THR A 20 -3.37 0.22 6.38
N ALA A 21 -2.86 -0.73 5.59
CA ALA A 21 -1.77 -1.60 5.99
C ALA A 21 -0.50 -0.80 6.35
N SER A 22 -0.20 0.23 5.56
CA SER A 22 0.95 1.11 5.80
C SER A 22 0.78 1.94 7.06
N TYR A 23 -0.41 2.51 7.24
CA TYR A 23 -0.75 3.27 8.45
C TYR A 23 -0.57 2.41 9.70
N LEU A 24 -1.11 1.19 9.70
CA LEU A 24 -1.01 0.27 10.83
C LEU A 24 0.46 -0.11 11.11
N ALA A 25 1.23 -0.46 10.07
CA ALA A 25 2.63 -0.81 10.23
C ALA A 25 3.43 0.35 10.85
N VAL A 26 3.21 1.58 10.38
CA VAL A 26 3.94 2.74 10.90
C VAL A 26 3.51 3.11 12.32
N HIS A 27 2.21 3.16 12.60
CA HIS A 27 1.72 3.66 13.89
C HIS A 27 1.86 2.66 15.04
N TYR A 28 1.80 1.36 14.74
CA TYR A 28 1.89 0.33 15.77
C TYR A 28 3.27 -0.30 15.91
N PHE A 29 4.16 -0.18 14.92
CA PHE A 29 5.52 -0.72 15.02
C PHE A 29 6.59 0.37 14.98
N LEU A 30 6.60 1.21 13.95
CA LEU A 30 7.69 2.17 13.74
C LEU A 30 7.66 3.32 14.75
N LEU A 31 6.52 4.01 14.90
CA LEU A 31 6.42 5.19 15.77
C LEU A 31 6.72 4.86 17.24
N PRO A 32 6.22 3.75 17.83
CA PRO A 32 6.57 3.37 19.20
C PRO A 32 8.07 3.14 19.39
N GLN A 33 8.75 2.56 18.39
CA GLN A 33 10.21 2.36 18.44
C GLN A 33 10.98 3.69 18.38
N LEU A 34 10.55 4.61 17.52
CA LEU A 34 11.16 5.95 17.45
C LEU A 34 11.00 6.71 18.77
N VAL A 35 9.83 6.64 19.39
CA VAL A 35 9.58 7.24 20.71
C VAL A 35 10.45 6.56 21.78
N HIS A 36 10.57 5.23 21.74
CA HIS A 36 11.44 4.48 22.67
C HIS A 36 12.92 4.87 22.54
N TRP A 37 13.39 5.19 21.33
CA TRP A 37 14.75 5.70 21.07
C TRP A 37 14.93 7.19 21.37
N GLY A 38 13.91 7.85 21.92
CA GLY A 38 13.97 9.25 22.31
C GLY A 38 13.86 10.23 21.14
N VAL A 39 13.37 9.79 19.98
CA VAL A 39 13.04 10.71 18.89
C VAL A 39 11.85 11.55 19.34
N SER A 40 12.04 12.85 19.43
CA SER A 40 11.04 13.79 19.92
C SER A 40 10.06 14.22 18.83
N PHE A 41 8.91 14.74 19.26
CA PHE A 41 8.02 15.48 18.38
C PHE A 41 8.68 16.82 17.99
N PRO A 42 8.60 17.28 16.73
CA PRO A 42 7.81 16.75 15.61
C PRO A 42 8.55 15.74 14.71
N THR A 43 9.80 15.38 15.03
CA THR A 43 10.66 14.58 14.15
C THR A 43 10.08 13.20 13.84
N TYR A 44 9.64 12.44 14.86
CA TYR A 44 9.06 11.11 14.60
C TYR A 44 7.74 11.20 13.80
N PHE A 45 7.00 12.30 13.92
CA PHE A 45 5.77 12.52 13.16
C PHE A 45 6.07 12.68 11.67
N TYR A 46 7.05 13.51 11.31
CA TYR A 46 7.47 13.65 9.90
C TYR A 46 8.01 12.34 9.34
N ILE A 47 8.78 11.58 10.12
CA ILE A 47 9.22 10.24 9.73
C ILE A 47 8.01 9.33 9.48
N GLY A 48 7.02 9.34 10.38
CA GLY A 48 5.79 8.58 10.23
C GLY A 48 5.02 8.91 8.94
N VAL A 49 4.86 10.20 8.62
CA VAL A 49 4.17 10.64 7.39
C VAL A 49 4.89 10.16 6.13
N VAL A 50 6.22 10.39 6.06
CA VAL A 50 7.02 10.01 4.90
C VAL A 50 7.04 8.49 4.71
N VAL A 51 7.24 7.73 5.79
CA VAL A 51 7.27 6.27 5.71
C VAL A 51 5.90 5.69 5.39
N THR A 52 4.81 6.25 5.95
CA THR A 52 3.44 5.79 5.63
C THR A 52 3.14 5.99 4.13
N GLY A 53 3.47 7.16 3.59
CA GLY A 53 3.26 7.45 2.16
C GLY A 53 4.11 6.55 1.26
N GLY A 54 5.40 6.41 1.56
CA GLY A 54 6.30 5.54 0.80
C GLY A 54 5.88 4.08 0.84
N LEU A 55 5.52 3.57 2.01
CA LEU A 55 5.08 2.18 2.19
C LEU A 55 3.76 1.91 1.47
N ALA A 56 2.82 2.86 1.45
CA ALA A 56 1.56 2.70 0.72
C ALA A 56 1.80 2.54 -0.78
N VAL A 57 2.72 3.33 -1.35
CA VAL A 57 3.12 3.20 -2.76
C VAL A 57 3.76 1.84 -3.01
N VAL A 58 4.72 1.42 -2.17
CA VAL A 58 5.41 0.13 -2.32
C VAL A 58 4.43 -1.05 -2.24
N ILE A 59 3.54 -1.06 -1.24
CA ILE A 59 2.53 -2.12 -1.09
C ILE A 59 1.58 -2.15 -2.30
N ASN A 60 1.15 -1.00 -2.79
CA ASN A 60 0.31 -0.93 -3.99
C ASN A 60 1.02 -1.50 -5.23
N LEU A 61 2.31 -1.16 -5.42
CA LEU A 61 3.12 -1.71 -6.51
C LEU A 61 3.30 -3.23 -6.38
N LEU A 62 3.49 -3.74 -5.16
CA LEU A 62 3.58 -5.19 -4.91
C LEU A 62 2.27 -5.90 -5.23
N PHE A 63 1.12 -5.32 -4.89
CA PHE A 63 -0.17 -5.88 -5.27
C PHE A 63 -0.37 -5.89 -6.79
N GLN A 64 -0.02 -4.81 -7.48
CA GLN A 64 -0.07 -4.78 -8.95
C GLN A 64 0.86 -5.82 -9.59
N ALA A 65 2.07 -6.01 -9.04
CA ALA A 65 3.00 -7.03 -9.50
C ALA A 65 2.44 -8.44 -9.29
N ARG A 66 1.80 -8.69 -8.14
CA ARG A 66 1.14 -9.97 -7.82
C ARG A 66 0.04 -10.32 -8.80
N ASP A 67 -0.82 -9.36 -9.17
CA ASP A 67 -1.90 -9.66 -10.13
C ASP A 67 -1.37 -9.94 -11.53
N LYS A 68 -0.32 -9.21 -11.94
CA LYS A 68 0.31 -9.41 -13.25
C LYS A 68 1.04 -10.76 -13.34
N ALA A 69 1.49 -11.29 -12.20
CA ALA A 69 2.17 -12.58 -12.10
C ALA A 69 1.21 -13.76 -11.88
N ALA A 70 -0.08 -13.53 -11.64
CA ALA A 70 -1.06 -14.60 -11.50
C ALA A 70 -1.27 -15.30 -12.85
N PRO A 71 -1.05 -16.63 -12.97
CA PRO A 71 -1.28 -17.35 -14.21
C PRO A 71 -2.76 -17.26 -14.60
N ARG A 72 -3.01 -16.93 -15.88
CA ARG A 72 -4.31 -17.05 -16.51
C ARG A 72 -4.73 -18.54 -16.53
N PRO A 73 -5.78 -18.97 -15.80
CA PRO A 73 -6.20 -20.38 -15.75
C PRO A 73 -6.72 -20.92 -17.10
N ASP A 74 -6.90 -20.05 -18.09
CA ASP A 74 -7.47 -20.29 -19.41
C ASP A 74 -6.49 -20.88 -20.45
N LEU A 75 -5.26 -21.25 -20.04
CA LEU A 75 -4.26 -21.89 -20.90
C LEU A 75 -3.94 -23.34 -20.48
N HIS A 76 -4.94 -24.11 -20.04
CA HIS A 76 -4.88 -25.56 -20.19
C HIS A 76 -5.41 -25.90 -21.60
N PRO A 77 -4.57 -26.33 -22.56
CA PRO A 77 -5.10 -27.02 -23.72
C PRO A 77 -5.79 -28.27 -23.18
N ALA A 78 -7.05 -28.46 -23.55
CA ALA A 78 -7.68 -29.76 -23.46
C ALA A 78 -6.88 -30.71 -24.36
N GLU A 79 -5.99 -31.50 -23.76
CA GLU A 79 -5.54 -32.78 -24.32
C GLU A 79 -6.49 -33.88 -23.86
#